data_AF-A0A849KLY8-F1
#
_entry.id   AF-A0A849KLY8-F1
#
_cell.length_a   1.000
_cell.length_b   1.000
_cell.length_c   1.000
_cell.angle_alpha   90.00
_cell.angle_beta   90.00
_cell.angle_gamma   90.00
#
_symmetry.space_group_name_H-M   'P 1'
#
loop_
_entity.id
_entity.type
_entity.pdbx_description
1 polymer ?
#
loop_
_entity_poly.entity_id
_entity_poly.type
_entity_poly.pdbx_seq_one_letter_code
_entity_poly.pdbx_strand_id
1 'polypeptide(L)'
;MLVLIAFYALWRRPIHSIAPHKVLYVLLTFALGPGIVTQSLKLLIGRARPRHLLEFGGSMDFTPAWQMAATCSKNCSFPSGEGAAAAAMLSLLIFVPERWRVVSAAIFIPILMLISMNRVFMGAHFLSDVVIAWSLVAGVMLWLWPRINVKAETIDRWVRRKGQFLRPRAD
;
A
#
# COMPACT_ATOMS: atom_id res chain seq x y z
N MET A 1 1.57 13.63 1.42
CA MET A 1 0.08 13.61 1.41
C MET A 1 -0.54 14.66 2.32
N LEU A 2 -0.08 14.83 3.57
CA LEU A 2 -0.60 15.88 4.47
C LEU A 2 -0.44 17.30 3.88
N VAL A 3 0.67 17.57 3.18
CA VAL A 3 0.89 18.82 2.44
C VAL A 3 -0.12 19.01 1.30
N LEU A 4 -0.49 17.93 0.58
CA LEU A 4 -1.51 17.99 -0.48
C LEU A 4 -2.91 18.24 0.09
N ILE A 5 -3.21 17.71 1.28
CA ILE A 5 -4.46 17.97 2.01
C ILE A 5 -4.51 19.43 2.46
N ALA A 6 -3.43 19.95 3.05
CA ALA A 6 -3.32 21.34 3.47
C ALA A 6 -3.44 22.31 2.27
N PHE A 7 -2.74 22.01 1.18
CA PHE A 7 -2.80 22.77 -0.06
C PHE A 7 -4.20 22.75 -0.68
N TYR A 8 -4.86 21.59 -0.78
CA TYR A 8 -6.23 21.49 -1.27
C TYR A 8 -7.24 22.24 -0.38
N ALA A 9 -7.06 22.22 0.94
CA ALA A 9 -7.92 22.95 1.87
C ALA A 9 -7.78 24.48 1.71
N LEU A 10 -6.55 24.96 1.52
CA LEU A 10 -6.22 26.38 1.37
C LEU A 10 -6.47 26.92 -0.05
N TRP A 11 -6.43 26.07 -1.09
CA TRP A 11 -6.58 26.49 -2.48
C TRP A 11 -8.03 26.87 -2.83
N ARG A 12 -8.24 28.04 -3.43
CA ARG A 12 -9.58 28.63 -3.63
C ARG A 12 -10.46 27.83 -4.58
N ARG A 13 -9.90 27.21 -5.62
CA ARG A 13 -10.65 26.42 -6.61
C ARG A 13 -10.60 24.90 -6.36
N PRO A 14 -11.73 24.19 -6.55
CA PRO A 14 -11.78 22.73 -6.42
C PRO A 14 -10.89 22.02 -7.45
N ILE A 15 -9.77 21.40 -7.03
CA ILE A 15 -9.01 20.51 -7.91
C ILE A 15 -9.59 19.09 -7.81
N HIS A 16 -10.53 18.75 -8.70
CA HIS A 16 -11.23 17.46 -8.71
C HIS A 16 -10.27 16.25 -8.74
N SER A 17 -9.06 16.43 -9.26
CA SER A 17 -8.02 15.41 -9.31
C SER A 17 -7.46 15.03 -7.93
N ILE A 18 -7.52 15.90 -6.91
CA ILE A 18 -6.97 15.66 -5.56
C ILE A 18 -8.12 15.71 -4.53
N ALA A 19 -9.22 15.01 -4.84
CA ALA A 19 -10.35 14.94 -3.93
C ALA A 19 -9.96 14.27 -2.59
N PRO A 20 -10.38 14.81 -1.43
CA PRO A 20 -10.02 14.29 -0.11
C PRO A 20 -10.32 12.81 0.09
N HIS A 21 -11.44 12.30 -0.43
CA HIS A 21 -11.76 10.88 -0.35
C HIS A 21 -10.71 9.99 -1.06
N LYS A 22 -10.13 10.46 -2.17
CA LYS A 22 -9.05 9.75 -2.89
C LYS A 22 -7.76 9.73 -2.09
N VAL A 23 -7.44 10.85 -1.43
CA VAL A 23 -6.29 10.91 -0.52
C VAL A 23 -6.47 9.98 0.66
N LEU A 24 -7.67 9.98 1.26
CA LEU A 24 -8.02 9.07 2.35
C LEU A 24 -7.90 7.61 1.92
N TYR A 25 -8.35 7.27 0.70
CA TYR A 25 -8.21 5.93 0.14
C TYR A 25 -6.75 5.47 0.06
N VAL A 26 -5.85 6.31 -0.44
CA VAL A 26 -4.42 5.97 -0.51
C VAL A 26 -3.84 5.79 0.89
N LEU A 27 -4.08 6.74 1.81
CA LEU A 27 -3.59 6.65 3.19
C LEU A 27 -4.06 5.38 3.91
N LEU A 28 -5.34 5.07 3.80
CA LEU A 28 -5.92 3.87 4.40
C LEU A 28 -5.41 2.59 3.72
N THR A 29 -5.12 2.60 2.42
CA THR A 29 -4.50 1.46 1.74
C THR A 29 -3.13 1.16 2.32
N PHE A 30 -2.28 2.17 2.52
CA PHE A 30 -0.96 1.99 3.15
C PHE A 30 -1.06 1.58 4.62
N ALA A 31 -2.00 2.15 5.37
CA ALA A 31 -2.19 1.81 6.77
C ALA A 31 -2.69 0.37 6.95
N LEU A 32 -3.72 -0.03 6.19
CA LEU A 32 -4.36 -1.34 6.34
C LEU A 32 -3.54 -2.46 5.69
N GLY A 33 -3.03 -2.27 4.47
CA GLY A 33 -2.32 -3.32 3.73
C GLY A 33 -0.91 -3.60 4.27
N PRO A 34 0.08 -2.73 3.98
CA PRO A 34 1.41 -2.85 4.56
C PRO A 34 1.44 -2.68 6.08
N GLY A 35 0.79 -1.63 6.61
CA GLY A 35 0.94 -1.24 8.02
C GLY A 35 0.33 -2.22 9.02
N ILE A 36 -0.83 -2.80 8.72
CA ILE A 36 -1.56 -3.71 9.61
C ILE A 36 -1.46 -5.15 9.10
N VAL A 37 -2.09 -5.46 7.96
CA VAL A 37 -2.22 -6.85 7.46
C VAL A 37 -0.85 -7.53 7.32
N THR A 38 0.11 -6.86 6.68
CA THR A 38 1.44 -7.44 6.44
C THR A 38 2.25 -7.59 7.73
N GLN A 39 2.24 -6.56 8.60
CA GLN A 39 2.97 -6.61 9.86
C GLN A 39 2.40 -7.65 10.82
N SER A 40 1.07 -7.77 10.92
CA SER A 40 0.42 -8.79 11.74
C SER A 40 0.80 -10.20 11.26
N LEU A 41 0.74 -10.48 9.97
CA LEU A 41 1.12 -11.79 9.44
C LEU A 41 2.62 -12.10 9.65
N LYS A 42 3.50 -11.09 9.52
CA LYS A 42 4.92 -11.26 9.84
C LYS A 42 5.15 -11.70 11.28
N LEU A 43 4.43 -11.09 12.24
CA LEU A 43 4.53 -11.42 13.66
C LEU A 43 4.00 -12.82 13.96
N LEU A 44 2.93 -13.25 13.29
CA LEU A 44 2.28 -14.53 13.56
C LEU A 44 3.01 -15.73 12.94
N ILE A 45 3.60 -15.56 11.76
CA ILE A 45 4.12 -16.69 10.97
C ILE A 45 5.60 -16.95 11.26
N GLY A 46 6.42 -15.89 11.38
CA GLY A 46 7.83 -16.05 11.75
C GLY A 46 8.67 -16.84 10.73
N ARG A 47 8.34 -16.75 9.43
CA ARG A 47 9.05 -17.46 8.35
C ARG A 47 10.49 -16.96 8.16
N ALA A 48 11.45 -17.87 8.10
CA ALA A 48 12.84 -17.61 7.71
C ALA A 48 12.95 -17.03 6.28
N ARG A 49 14.00 -16.24 6.00
CA ARG A 49 14.27 -15.72 4.65
C ARG A 49 15.10 -16.74 3.84
N PRO A 50 15.00 -16.75 2.50
CA PRO A 50 15.77 -17.67 1.65
C PRO A 50 17.28 -17.68 1.97
N ARG A 51 17.90 -16.50 2.08
CA ARG A 51 19.34 -16.37 2.39
C ARG A 51 19.79 -16.90 3.76
N HIS A 52 18.85 -17.26 4.63
CA HIS A 52 19.13 -17.84 5.95
C HIS A 52 18.89 -19.34 6.00
N LEU A 53 18.47 -19.95 4.88
CA LEU A 53 18.25 -21.39 4.83
C LEU A 53 19.54 -22.18 4.68
N LEU A 54 19.53 -23.41 5.17
CA LEU A 54 20.64 -24.37 5.05
C LEU A 54 21.13 -24.52 3.60
N GLU A 55 20.21 -24.60 2.64
CA GLU A 55 20.52 -24.77 1.21
C GLU A 55 21.28 -23.59 0.61
N PHE A 56 21.23 -22.42 1.26
CA PHE A 56 21.94 -21.21 0.85
C PHE A 56 23.09 -20.84 1.81
N GLY A 57 23.55 -21.79 2.63
CA GLY A 57 24.66 -21.59 3.58
C GLY A 57 24.26 -20.92 4.90
N GLY A 58 22.95 -20.88 5.19
CA GLY A 58 22.41 -20.42 6.47
C GLY A 58 22.25 -21.55 7.49
N SER A 59 21.35 -21.37 8.46
CA SER A 59 21.16 -22.27 9.60
C SER A 59 19.70 -22.56 9.94
N MET A 60 18.77 -22.16 9.08
CA MET A 60 17.33 -22.35 9.29
C MET A 60 16.73 -23.30 8.25
N ASP A 61 15.65 -23.97 8.62
CA ASP A 61 14.93 -24.86 7.72
C ASP A 61 13.93 -24.11 6.84
N PHE A 62 13.69 -24.66 5.64
CA PHE A 62 12.63 -24.15 4.78
C PHE A 62 11.26 -24.34 5.44
N THR A 63 10.44 -23.30 5.39
CA THR A 63 9.02 -23.37 5.75
C THR A 63 8.16 -22.91 4.57
N PRO A 64 7.11 -23.64 4.17
CA PRO A 64 6.09 -23.18 3.24
C PRO A 64 5.40 -21.87 3.66
N ALA A 65 4.80 -21.17 2.69
CA ALA A 65 3.93 -20.03 2.98
C ALA A 65 2.72 -20.47 3.82
N TRP A 66 2.22 -19.59 4.70
CA TRP A 66 1.11 -19.83 5.65
C TRP A 66 1.36 -20.86 6.76
N GLN A 67 2.44 -21.65 6.69
CA GLN A 67 2.81 -22.52 7.79
C GLN A 67 3.45 -21.70 8.91
N MET A 68 2.95 -21.86 10.14
CA MET A 68 3.56 -21.28 11.33
C MET A 68 4.92 -21.94 11.56
N ALA A 69 5.98 -21.14 11.49
CA ALA A 69 7.35 -21.61 11.68
C ALA A 69 7.91 -21.18 13.04
N ALA A 70 7.57 -19.95 13.49
CA ALA A 70 8.17 -19.29 14.66
C ALA A 70 9.72 -19.28 14.68
N THR A 71 10.36 -19.58 13.54
CA THR A 71 11.81 -19.67 13.35
C THR A 71 12.52 -18.32 13.34
N CYS A 72 11.78 -17.23 13.14
CA CYS A 72 12.32 -15.89 13.06
C CYS A 72 11.71 -14.97 14.13
N SER A 73 12.56 -14.22 14.83
CA SER A 73 12.17 -13.31 15.91
C SER A 73 11.95 -11.86 15.45
N LYS A 74 12.64 -11.39 14.41
CA LYS A 74 12.54 -10.02 13.87
C LYS A 74 12.78 -9.99 12.37
N ASN A 75 12.12 -9.06 11.67
CA ASN A 75 12.30 -8.81 10.24
C ASN A 75 12.11 -10.06 9.36
N CYS A 76 11.09 -10.87 9.69
CA CYS A 76 10.80 -12.14 9.03
C CYS A 76 10.37 -11.99 7.56
N SER A 77 10.47 -13.08 6.81
CA SER A 77 10.27 -13.09 5.36
C SER A 77 8.80 -12.81 5.00
N PHE A 78 7.90 -13.67 5.47
CA PHE A 78 6.52 -13.71 5.02
C PHE A 78 5.56 -12.81 5.82
N PRO A 79 4.66 -12.06 5.17
CA PRO A 79 4.66 -11.67 3.75
C PRO A 79 5.67 -10.55 3.47
N SER A 80 5.98 -10.26 2.21
CA SER A 80 6.94 -9.21 1.87
C SER A 80 6.41 -7.81 2.22
N GLY A 81 7.11 -7.08 3.09
CA GLY A 81 6.73 -5.71 3.48
C GLY A 81 6.97 -4.71 2.36
N GLU A 82 8.11 -4.81 1.70
CA GLU A 82 8.46 -3.98 0.54
C GLU A 82 7.57 -4.31 -0.67
N GLY A 83 7.24 -5.58 -0.88
CA GLY A 83 6.27 -6.00 -1.89
C GLY A 83 4.86 -5.47 -1.61
N ALA A 84 4.40 -5.52 -0.35
CA ALA A 84 3.12 -4.93 0.05
C ALA A 84 3.10 -3.41 -0.17
N ALA A 85 4.19 -2.71 0.19
CA ALA A 85 4.30 -1.27 -0.01
C ALA A 85 4.28 -0.91 -1.50
N ALA A 86 5.00 -1.67 -2.34
CA ALA A 86 4.97 -1.51 -3.79
C ALA A 86 3.56 -1.73 -4.34
N ALA A 87 2.85 -2.79 -3.92
CA ALA A 87 1.46 -3.01 -4.30
C ALA A 87 0.55 -1.85 -3.85
N ALA A 88 0.75 -1.31 -2.65
CA ALA A 88 -0.03 -0.19 -2.12
C ALA A 88 0.16 1.09 -2.93
N MET A 89 1.32 1.27 -3.59
CA MET A 89 1.54 2.40 -4.52
C MET A 89 0.56 2.39 -5.69
N LEU A 90 0.00 1.24 -6.09
CA LEU A 90 -1.02 1.18 -7.14
C LEU A 90 -2.29 1.98 -6.79
N SER A 91 -2.56 2.22 -5.51
CA SER A 91 -3.67 3.10 -5.09
C SER A 91 -3.54 4.53 -5.64
N LEU A 92 -2.32 4.97 -5.98
CA LEU A 92 -2.07 6.29 -6.58
C LEU A 92 -2.68 6.44 -7.99
N LEU A 93 -3.00 5.33 -8.67
CA LEU A 93 -3.69 5.35 -9.97
C LEU A 93 -5.07 6.03 -9.90
N ILE A 94 -5.62 6.22 -8.70
CA ILE A 94 -6.88 6.94 -8.51
C ILE A 94 -6.80 8.43 -8.83
N PHE A 95 -5.59 8.99 -8.80
CA PHE A 95 -5.29 10.35 -9.20
C PHE A 95 -5.08 10.49 -10.71
N VAL A 96 -4.89 9.37 -11.43
CA VAL A 96 -4.76 9.36 -12.88
C VAL A 96 -6.15 9.53 -13.50
N PRO A 97 -6.30 10.43 -14.51
CA PRO A 97 -7.53 10.55 -15.28
C PRO A 97 -7.96 9.21 -15.88
N GLU A 98 -9.26 8.94 -15.88
CA GLU A 98 -9.82 7.65 -16.30
C GLU A 98 -9.33 7.20 -17.68
N ARG A 99 -9.30 8.12 -18.66
CA ARG A 99 -8.78 7.86 -20.01
C ARG A 99 -7.34 7.34 -20.08
N TRP A 100 -6.50 7.66 -19.10
CA TRP A 100 -5.09 7.25 -19.06
C TRP A 100 -4.82 6.15 -18.04
N ARG A 101 -5.80 5.79 -17.21
CA ARG A 101 -5.59 4.91 -16.05
C ARG A 101 -5.09 3.53 -16.46
N VAL A 102 -5.61 2.95 -17.54
CA VAL A 102 -5.17 1.64 -18.05
C VAL A 102 -3.73 1.70 -18.55
N VAL A 103 -3.37 2.72 -19.34
CA VAL A 103 -2.00 2.90 -19.85
C VAL A 103 -1.02 3.15 -18.70
N SER A 104 -1.38 4.01 -17.75
CA SER A 104 -0.56 4.24 -16.55
C SER A 104 -0.41 2.98 -15.71
N ALA A 105 -1.45 2.17 -15.54
CA ALA A 105 -1.36 0.89 -14.83
C ALA A 105 -0.43 -0.09 -15.55
N ALA A 106 -0.52 -0.18 -16.88
CA ALA A 106 0.31 -1.06 -17.70
C ALA A 106 1.80 -0.73 -17.60
N ILE A 107 2.16 0.54 -17.35
CA ILE A 107 3.55 0.98 -17.12
C ILE A 107 3.94 0.80 -15.65
N PHE A 108 3.05 1.16 -14.73
CA PHE A 108 3.37 1.26 -13.31
C PHE A 108 3.47 -0.11 -12.63
N ILE A 109 2.63 -1.07 -13.02
CA ILE A 109 2.63 -2.43 -12.47
C ILE A 109 3.98 -3.13 -12.72
N PRO A 110 4.55 -3.18 -13.95
CA PRO A 110 5.86 -3.78 -14.18
C PRO A 110 6.97 -3.14 -13.35
N ILE A 111 6.99 -1.82 -13.20
CA ILE A 111 7.99 -1.12 -12.39
C ILE A 111 7.92 -1.55 -10.93
N LEU A 112 6.72 -1.56 -10.35
CA LEU A 112 6.49 -1.98 -8.97
C LEU A 112 6.78 -3.47 -8.77
N MET A 113 6.52 -4.29 -9.78
CA MET A 113 6.86 -5.71 -9.78
C MET A 113 8.37 -5.90 -9.78
N LEU A 114 9.12 -5.16 -10.62
CA LEU A 114 10.59 -5.18 -10.63
C LEU A 114 11.18 -4.78 -9.27
N ILE A 115 10.64 -3.72 -8.65
CA ILE A 115 11.03 -3.30 -7.29
C ILE A 115 10.81 -4.45 -6.29
N SER A 116 9.70 -5.16 -6.40
CA SER A 116 9.38 -6.29 -5.52
C SER A 116 10.29 -7.50 -5.79
N MET A 117 10.56 -7.81 -7.07
CA MET A 117 11.40 -8.93 -7.51
C MET A 117 12.87 -8.75 -7.15
N ASN A 118 13.35 -7.52 -7.05
CA ASN A 118 14.69 -7.25 -6.51
C ASN A 118 14.90 -7.89 -5.11
N ARG A 119 13.84 -7.97 -4.29
CA ARG A 119 13.92 -8.63 -2.98
C ARG A 119 14.03 -10.15 -3.07
N VAL A 120 13.47 -10.75 -4.12
CA VAL A 120 13.60 -12.18 -4.40
C VAL A 120 15.02 -12.49 -4.86
N PHE A 121 15.55 -11.71 -5.80
CA PHE A 121 16.93 -11.88 -6.30
C PHE A 121 17.98 -11.71 -5.20
N MET A 122 17.75 -10.83 -4.21
CA MET A 122 18.62 -10.67 -3.05
C MET A 122 18.43 -11.74 -1.96
N GLY A 123 17.59 -12.76 -2.19
CA GLY A 123 17.29 -13.80 -1.20
C GLY A 123 16.61 -13.27 0.07
N ALA A 124 15.99 -12.08 0.00
CA ALA A 124 15.34 -11.45 1.15
C ALA A 124 13.91 -11.97 1.35
N HIS A 125 13.25 -12.41 0.28
CA HIS A 125 11.87 -12.93 0.26
C HIS A 125 11.74 -14.06 -0.75
N PHE A 126 10.85 -15.03 -0.48
CA PHE A 126 10.42 -15.97 -1.51
C PHE A 126 9.49 -15.28 -2.51
N LEU A 127 9.40 -15.81 -3.74
CA LEU A 127 8.40 -15.35 -4.71
C LEU A 127 6.97 -15.39 -4.14
N SER A 128 6.65 -16.44 -3.37
CA SER A 128 5.37 -16.57 -2.67
C SER A 128 5.09 -15.40 -1.72
N ASP A 129 6.12 -14.89 -1.04
CA ASP A 129 5.97 -13.80 -0.06
C ASP A 129 5.56 -12.50 -0.76
N VAL A 130 6.08 -12.29 -1.97
CA VAL A 130 5.76 -11.12 -2.79
C VAL A 130 4.37 -11.25 -3.41
N VAL A 131 4.07 -12.39 -4.04
CA VAL A 131 2.77 -12.63 -4.70
C VAL A 131 1.64 -12.53 -3.67
N ILE A 132 1.80 -13.16 -2.51
CA ILE A 132 0.78 -13.11 -1.45
C ILE A 132 0.66 -11.69 -0.89
N ALA A 133 1.75 -10.95 -0.68
CA ALA A 133 1.69 -9.56 -0.25
C ALA A 133 0.90 -8.68 -1.24
N TRP A 134 1.15 -8.84 -2.54
CA TRP A 134 0.41 -8.14 -3.59
C TRP A 134 -1.08 -8.49 -3.58
N SER A 135 -1.41 -9.79 -3.49
CA SER A 135 -2.80 -10.25 -3.44
C SER A 135 -3.55 -9.73 -2.22
N LEU A 136 -2.91 -9.71 -1.05
CA LEU A 136 -3.50 -9.18 0.18
C LEU A 136 -3.79 -7.68 0.06
N VAL A 137 -2.83 -6.90 -0.45
CA VAL A 137 -3.01 -5.45 -0.63
C VAL A 137 -4.04 -5.15 -1.71
N ALA A 138 -4.06 -5.89 -2.81
CA ALA A 138 -5.10 -5.78 -3.82
C ALA A 138 -6.49 -6.08 -3.23
N GLY A 139 -6.61 -7.12 -2.38
CA GLY A 139 -7.83 -7.42 -1.63
C GLY A 139 -8.29 -6.25 -0.74
N VAL A 140 -7.36 -5.64 0.01
CA VAL A 140 -7.64 -4.43 0.80
C VAL A 140 -8.13 -3.29 -0.09
N MET A 141 -7.45 -3.02 -1.22
CA MET A 141 -7.83 -1.96 -2.16
C MET A 141 -9.24 -2.16 -2.72
N LEU A 142 -9.56 -3.38 -3.18
CA LEU A 142 -10.86 -3.75 -3.74
C LEU A 142 -11.97 -3.65 -2.69
N TRP A 143 -11.69 -4.06 -1.46
CA TRP A 143 -12.64 -3.97 -0.34
C TRP A 143 -12.85 -2.52 0.12
N LEU A 144 -11.79 -1.72 0.16
CA LEU A 144 -11.80 -0.38 0.71
C LEU A 144 -12.45 0.65 -0.23
N TRP A 145 -12.19 0.56 -1.53
CA TRP A 145 -12.62 1.59 -2.48
C TRP A 145 -14.15 1.81 -2.48
N PRO A 146 -15.02 0.79 -2.58
CA PRO A 146 -16.47 0.99 -2.56
C PRO A 146 -16.96 1.69 -1.28
N ARG A 147 -16.38 1.36 -0.12
CA ARG A 147 -16.75 1.94 1.18
C ARG A 147 -16.44 3.42 1.27
N ILE A 148 -15.31 3.84 0.69
CA ILE A 148 -14.92 5.26 0.62
C ILE A 148 -15.72 5.98 -0.46
N ASN A 149 -15.88 5.36 -1.62
CA ASN A 149 -16.55 5.96 -2.77
C ASN A 149 -18.03 6.29 -2.49
N VAL A 150 -18.75 5.40 -1.79
CA VAL A 150 -20.14 5.67 -1.35
C VAL A 150 -20.24 6.91 -0.46
N LYS A 151 -19.19 7.26 0.28
CA LYS A 151 -19.15 8.41 1.19
C LYS A 151 -18.37 9.61 0.61
N ALA A 152 -17.97 9.55 -0.67
CA ALA A 152 -17.04 10.51 -1.27
C ALA A 152 -17.53 11.97 -1.12
N GLU A 153 -18.77 12.25 -1.48
CA GLU A 153 -19.33 13.61 -1.40
C GLU A 153 -19.38 14.13 0.03
N THR A 154 -19.70 13.28 1.00
CA THR A 154 -19.76 13.66 2.42
C THR A 154 -18.38 13.98 2.94
N ILE A 155 -17.38 13.14 2.63
CA ILE A 155 -15.98 13.35 3.01
C ILE A 155 -15.46 14.66 2.40
N ASP A 156 -15.67 14.85 1.10
CA ASP A 156 -15.15 16.01 0.38
C ASP A 156 -15.81 17.31 0.86
N ARG A 157 -17.12 17.31 1.10
CA ARG A 157 -17.84 18.48 1.66
C ARG A 157 -17.38 18.81 3.08
N TRP A 158 -17.18 17.79 3.93
CA TRP A 158 -16.73 17.99 5.31
C TRP A 158 -15.35 18.66 5.34
N VAL A 159 -14.40 18.16 4.55
CA VAL A 159 -13.04 18.74 4.46
C VAL A 159 -13.09 20.17 3.92
N ARG A 160 -13.90 20.43 2.88
CA ARG A 160 -14.06 21.80 2.33
C ARG A 160 -14.64 22.78 3.34
N ARG A 161 -15.68 22.39 4.09
CA ARG A 161 -16.30 23.25 5.10
C ARG A 161 -15.29 23.62 6.18
N LYS A 162 -14.54 22.65 6.71
CA LYS A 162 -13.47 22.91 7.69
C LYS A 162 -12.37 23.81 7.11
N GLY A 163 -12.00 23.62 5.84
CA GLY A 163 -11.03 24.48 5.15
C GLY A 163 -11.51 25.92 4.97
N GLN A 164 -12.82 26.16 4.75
CA GLN A 164 -13.39 27.51 4.64
C GLN A 164 -13.25 28.31 5.93
N PHE A 165 -13.37 27.68 7.10
CA PHE A 165 -13.16 28.34 8.40
C PHE A 165 -11.70 28.79 8.64
N LEU A 166 -10.75 28.17 7.94
CA LEU A 166 -9.31 28.45 8.07
C LEU A 166 -8.78 29.39 6.98
N ARG A 167 -9.62 29.81 6.02
CA ARG A 167 -9.21 30.76 4.98
C ARG A 167 -9.22 32.17 5.56
N PRO A 168 -8.14 32.95 5.38
CA PRO A 168 -8.18 34.38 5.66
C PRO A 168 -9.35 35.01 4.90
N ARG A 169 -10.15 35.84 5.59
CA ARG A 169 -11.12 36.68 4.90
C ARG A 169 -10.33 37.55 3.91
N ALA A 170 -10.81 37.60 2.67
CA ALA A 170 -10.30 38.54 1.71
C ALA A 170 -10.90 39.89 2.11
N ASP A 171 -10.11 40.70 2.79
CA ASP A 171 -10.38 42.12 3.00
C ASP A 171 -10.06 42.88 1.71
#